data_AF-A0A6N7L333-F1
#
_entry.id   AF-A0A6N7L333-F1
#
_cell.length_a   1.000
_cell.length_b   1.000
_cell.length_c   1.000
_cell.angle_alpha   90.00
_cell.angle_beta   90.00
_cell.angle_gamma   90.00
#
_symmetry.space_group_name_H-M   'P 1'
#
loop_
_entity.id
_entity.type
_entity.pdbx_description
1 polymer ?
#
loop_
_entity_poly.entity_id
_entity_poly.type
_entity_poly.pdbx_seq_one_letter_code
_entity_poly.pdbx_strand_id
1 'polypeptide(L)'
;MGLIPPFPLMPRSMKAAKAANALGRAAAGKHFRDLRPDREDAPVDLTLTLRLRELLADYKDLRQAPPGGQQRRGQKFNALLAELLQAWGLTARHSVRGVDGLDETDVFFTAEQTNYILEAKWEAEPINAEPLIKLADRLNNRPPGTRGIVLSVSGYTQPALEWVKRRQDILLLDITHIEALLCGMLGPVDLLDLLYAETAAAGNRLVPLADILVPSHEDPGPAPQLRPVGEVQLPWPVVESTANGVTAVEAFTGVWSPPQTPSAFTASRGNRLLITTAAGVIDFHTTTGRSTWALALPGTEDRAVRGEDGLLTVLCRGALVRWHPKTRTIELLAGGFGGYATLEAGRDGTLWVFNQVGALHGGSIILTRIGERPGDEQRHDVPFPGAERAVWLAPGRFFLTANGHSIPLDLTKDPAATKDDWVDSTLPNPKAAVAPDEHTVLYAGTCGSLNGSLHCRDLRQDAVPAELLTVAANRITDLALTNTGSAGTSGWMLADVSGNTQNPTPVLVRWDISAAPSTSG
;
A
#
# COMPACT_ATOMS: atom_id res chain seq x y z
N MET A 1 2.98 44.48 -67.65
CA MET A 1 2.75 44.70 -66.20
C MET A 1 2.77 43.33 -65.53
N GLY A 2 3.82 43.02 -64.77
CA GLY A 2 3.89 41.94 -63.76
C GLY A 2 3.89 40.47 -64.21
N LEU A 3 5.07 39.91 -64.50
CA LEU A 3 5.37 38.47 -64.43
C LEU A 3 5.34 38.00 -62.96
N ILE A 4 4.71 36.86 -62.67
CA ILE A 4 4.81 36.12 -61.39
C ILE A 4 5.47 34.76 -61.67
N PRO A 5 6.48 34.31 -60.89
CA PRO A 5 7.24 33.09 -61.13
C PRO A 5 6.53 31.81 -60.61
N PRO A 6 7.00 30.60 -60.96
CA PRO A 6 6.38 29.35 -60.53
C PRO A 6 6.78 28.98 -59.08
N PHE A 7 5.82 28.49 -58.30
CA PHE A 7 6.06 27.83 -57.02
C PHE A 7 6.60 26.39 -57.24
N PRO A 8 7.56 25.89 -56.42
CA PRO A 8 8.05 24.53 -56.53
C PRO A 8 7.10 23.53 -55.85
N LEU A 9 6.96 22.35 -56.48
CA LEU A 9 6.37 21.15 -55.91
C LEU A 9 7.15 20.70 -54.65
N MET A 10 6.49 20.68 -53.49
CA MET A 10 6.97 19.92 -52.33
C MET A 10 6.35 18.50 -52.31
N PRO A 11 7.13 17.47 -51.92
CA PRO A 11 6.63 16.10 -51.84
C PRO A 11 5.69 15.88 -50.66
N ARG A 12 4.60 15.13 -50.91
CA ARG A 12 3.63 14.68 -49.91
C ARG A 12 4.25 13.65 -48.94
N SER A 13 4.06 13.93 -47.65
CA SER A 13 3.89 13.03 -46.50
C SER A 13 5.03 12.07 -46.07
N MET A 14 5.80 12.52 -45.08
CA MET A 14 6.28 11.67 -43.97
C MET A 14 5.67 12.06 -42.61
N LYS A 15 4.85 13.14 -42.53
CA LYS A 15 4.19 13.56 -41.28
C LYS A 15 2.88 12.81 -40.97
N ALA A 16 2.20 12.24 -41.97
CA ALA A 16 0.98 11.46 -41.75
C ALA A 16 1.26 10.08 -41.10
N ALA A 17 2.38 9.44 -41.45
CA ALA A 17 2.79 8.18 -40.83
C ALA A 17 3.26 8.34 -39.38
N LYS A 18 3.81 9.52 -39.02
CA LYS A 18 4.24 9.83 -37.65
C LYS A 18 3.07 10.21 -36.73
N ALA A 19 2.00 10.80 -37.28
CA ALA A 19 0.76 11.06 -36.55
C ALA A 19 -0.05 9.79 -36.28
N ALA A 20 -0.08 8.84 -37.22
CA ALA A 20 -0.70 7.53 -37.01
C ALA A 20 0.04 6.70 -35.93
N ASN A 21 1.37 6.83 -35.84
CA ASN A 21 2.16 6.15 -34.82
C ASN A 21 2.10 6.83 -33.43
N ALA A 22 1.67 8.10 -33.37
CA ALA A 22 1.41 8.81 -32.12
C ALA A 22 0.00 8.51 -31.56
N LEU A 23 -1.00 8.37 -32.44
CA LEU A 23 -2.35 7.91 -32.06
C LEU A 23 -2.39 6.41 -31.71
N GLY A 24 -1.54 5.58 -32.32
CA GLY A 24 -1.36 4.17 -31.93
C GLY A 24 -0.70 3.99 -30.55
N ARG A 25 0.09 4.98 -30.09
CA ARG A 25 0.66 4.99 -28.73
C ARG A 25 -0.26 5.61 -27.67
N ALA A 26 -1.24 6.41 -28.07
CA ALA A 26 -2.31 6.88 -27.18
C ALA A 26 -3.36 5.79 -26.88
N ALA A 27 -3.31 4.65 -27.57
CA ALA A 27 -4.09 3.44 -27.28
C ALA A 27 -3.28 2.39 -26.50
N ALA A 28 -2.10 2.74 -25.98
CA ALA A 28 -1.49 1.95 -24.92
C ALA A 28 -2.35 2.15 -23.67
N GLY A 29 -3.04 1.09 -23.24
CA GLY A 29 -3.80 1.11 -22.01
C GLY A 29 -2.94 1.62 -20.86
N LYS A 30 -3.51 2.48 -20.03
CA LYS A 30 -2.86 2.94 -18.80
C LYS A 30 -2.56 1.70 -17.95
N HIS A 31 -1.31 1.43 -17.61
CA HIS A 31 -0.99 0.33 -16.70
C HIS A 31 -1.01 0.82 -15.24
N PHE A 32 -1.25 -0.08 -14.28
CA PHE A 32 -1.29 0.30 -12.87
C PHE A 32 0.05 0.88 -12.38
N ARG A 33 1.15 0.45 -13.01
CA ARG A 33 2.52 0.99 -12.83
C ARG A 33 2.68 2.43 -13.34
N ASP A 34 1.86 2.88 -14.28
CA ASP A 34 1.92 4.23 -14.88
C ASP A 34 1.16 5.26 -14.04
N LEU A 35 0.34 4.78 -13.09
CA LEU A 35 -0.23 5.63 -12.06
C LEU A 35 0.92 6.17 -11.20
N ARG A 36 1.18 7.47 -11.33
CA ARG A 36 2.38 8.14 -10.80
C ARG A 36 2.70 7.67 -9.37
N PRO A 37 3.90 7.11 -9.13
CA PRO A 37 4.37 6.79 -7.78
C PRO A 37 4.71 8.04 -6.96
N ASP A 38 4.71 9.23 -7.57
CA ASP A 38 5.17 10.53 -7.05
C ASP A 38 4.27 11.13 -5.93
N ARG A 39 3.82 10.31 -4.99
CA ARG A 39 3.14 10.77 -3.75
C ARG A 39 4.12 11.31 -2.69
N GLU A 40 5.43 11.32 -2.95
CA GLU A 40 6.40 11.87 -1.97
C GLU A 40 6.19 13.38 -1.70
N ASP A 41 5.58 14.14 -2.63
CA ASP A 41 5.33 15.59 -2.48
C ASP A 41 3.88 16.05 -2.76
N ALA A 42 2.97 15.14 -3.11
CA ALA A 42 1.57 15.53 -3.31
C ALA A 42 0.92 15.77 -1.93
N PRO A 43 0.35 16.96 -1.66
CA PRO A 43 -0.30 17.22 -0.38
C PRO A 43 -1.39 16.16 -0.17
N VAL A 44 -1.34 15.51 0.99
CA VAL A 44 -2.34 14.53 1.41
C VAL A 44 -3.71 15.16 1.25
N ASP A 45 -4.58 14.56 0.45
CA ASP A 45 -5.99 14.95 0.42
C ASP A 45 -6.66 14.44 1.70
N LEU A 46 -6.51 15.25 2.74
CA LEU A 46 -7.07 14.97 4.05
C LEU A 46 -8.58 14.87 3.99
N THR A 47 -9.22 15.72 3.19
CA THR A 47 -10.68 15.74 3.04
C THR A 47 -11.16 14.41 2.50
N LEU A 48 -10.53 13.92 1.42
CA LEU A 48 -10.82 12.58 0.90
C LEU A 48 -10.53 11.50 1.93
N THR A 49 -9.38 11.57 2.61
CA THR A 49 -8.97 10.56 3.62
C THR A 49 -10.00 10.41 4.74
N LEU A 50 -10.46 11.53 5.32
CA LEU A 50 -11.47 11.52 6.38
C LEU A 50 -12.81 11.03 5.85
N ARG A 51 -13.20 11.47 4.64
CA ARG A 51 -14.46 11.05 4.02
C ARG A 51 -14.50 9.55 3.73
N LEU A 52 -13.39 8.96 3.26
CA LEU A 52 -13.29 7.52 3.04
C LEU A 52 -13.43 6.72 4.35
N ARG A 53 -12.93 7.24 5.48
CA ARG A 53 -13.10 6.58 6.79
C ARG A 53 -14.56 6.55 7.24
N GLU A 54 -15.30 7.63 7.02
CA GLU A 54 -16.75 7.67 7.26
C GLU A 54 -17.47 6.62 6.40
N LEU A 55 -17.16 6.59 5.10
CA LEU A 55 -17.78 5.63 4.18
C LEU A 55 -17.40 4.17 4.49
N LEU A 56 -16.20 3.91 5.01
CA LEU A 56 -15.79 2.59 5.51
C LEU A 56 -16.63 2.16 6.73
N ALA A 57 -16.97 3.09 7.63
CA ALA A 57 -17.86 2.81 8.75
C ALA A 57 -19.29 2.50 8.26
N ASP A 58 -19.82 3.29 7.33
CA ASP A 58 -21.12 3.02 6.70
C ASP A 58 -21.14 1.66 5.97
N TYR A 59 -20.04 1.31 5.29
CA TYR A 59 -19.88 0.02 4.62
C TYR A 59 -19.92 -1.15 5.61
N LYS A 60 -19.24 -1.01 6.77
CA LYS A 60 -19.32 -2.01 7.85
C LYS A 60 -20.76 -2.18 8.34
N ASP A 61 -21.50 -1.10 8.56
CA ASP A 61 -22.89 -1.16 8.99
C ASP A 61 -23.79 -1.89 7.97
N LEU A 62 -23.53 -1.71 6.67
CA LEU A 62 -24.23 -2.47 5.61
C LEU A 62 -23.93 -3.97 5.67
N ARG A 63 -22.68 -4.35 5.90
CA ARG A 63 -22.27 -5.76 6.06
C ARG A 63 -22.90 -6.43 7.27
N GLN A 64 -23.07 -5.68 8.36
CA GLN A 64 -23.60 -6.17 9.64
C GLN A 64 -25.14 -6.06 9.76
N ALA A 65 -25.81 -5.51 8.74
CA ALA A 65 -27.26 -5.33 8.77
C ALA A 65 -28.02 -6.68 8.93
N PRO A 66 -29.05 -6.73 9.79
CA PRO A 66 -29.76 -7.97 10.07
C PRO A 66 -30.55 -8.49 8.85
N PRO A 67 -30.83 -9.81 8.80
CA PRO A 67 -31.73 -10.39 7.80
C PRO A 67 -33.12 -9.72 7.80
N GLY A 68 -33.75 -9.62 6.63
CA GLY A 68 -35.09 -9.02 6.46
C GLY A 68 -35.09 -7.52 6.10
N GLY A 69 -33.92 -6.88 6.05
CA GLY A 69 -33.75 -5.48 5.63
C GLY A 69 -33.17 -5.30 4.22
N GLN A 70 -33.25 -6.29 3.33
CA GLN A 70 -32.52 -6.33 2.06
C GLN A 70 -32.77 -5.09 1.19
N GLN A 71 -34.02 -4.66 1.07
CA GLN A 71 -34.37 -3.47 0.27
C GLN A 71 -33.75 -2.19 0.85
N ARG A 72 -33.81 -2.01 2.17
CA ARG A 72 -33.18 -0.87 2.86
C ARG A 72 -31.66 -0.91 2.73
N ARG A 73 -31.05 -2.10 2.79
CA ARG A 73 -29.61 -2.31 2.58
C ARG A 73 -29.21 -1.93 1.15
N GLY A 74 -29.98 -2.35 0.15
CA GLY A 74 -29.77 -1.97 -1.25
C GLY A 74 -29.84 -0.45 -1.47
N GLN A 75 -30.87 0.21 -0.94
CA GLN A 75 -31.01 1.67 -1.03
C GLN A 75 -29.84 2.42 -0.39
N LYS A 76 -29.43 2.00 0.82
CA LYS A 76 -28.25 2.59 1.47
C LYS A 76 -26.96 2.30 0.71
N PHE A 77 -26.83 1.13 0.10
CA PHE A 77 -25.66 0.80 -0.73
C PHE A 77 -25.58 1.67 -1.98
N ASN A 78 -26.72 1.92 -2.65
CA ASN A 78 -26.78 2.86 -3.78
C ASN A 78 -26.33 4.27 -3.37
N ALA A 79 -26.78 4.74 -2.19
CA ALA A 79 -26.34 6.02 -1.63
C ALA A 79 -24.84 6.04 -1.34
N LEU A 80 -24.31 5.02 -0.66
CA LEU A 80 -22.87 4.87 -0.37
C LEU A 80 -22.02 4.92 -1.65
N LEU A 81 -22.44 4.23 -2.72
CA LEU A 81 -21.71 4.24 -3.99
C LEU A 81 -21.69 5.62 -4.65
N ALA A 82 -22.83 6.34 -4.63
CA ALA A 82 -22.87 7.70 -5.15
C ALA A 82 -22.01 8.66 -4.32
N GLU A 83 -22.05 8.55 -2.99
CA GLU A 83 -21.25 9.37 -2.08
C GLU A 83 -19.75 9.07 -2.21
N LEU A 84 -19.37 7.81 -2.43
CA LEU A 84 -18.00 7.40 -2.73
C LEU A 84 -17.50 8.03 -4.02
N LEU A 85 -18.27 7.94 -5.11
CA LEU A 85 -17.90 8.57 -6.39
C LEU A 85 -17.79 10.10 -6.26
N GLN A 86 -18.67 10.74 -5.48
CA GLN A 86 -18.61 12.16 -5.17
C GLN A 86 -17.38 12.52 -4.33
N ALA A 87 -16.99 11.71 -3.36
CA ALA A 87 -15.77 11.91 -2.57
C ALA A 87 -14.52 11.95 -3.47
N TRP A 88 -14.50 11.11 -4.53
CA TRP A 88 -13.48 11.12 -5.57
C TRP A 88 -13.65 12.23 -6.62
N GLY A 89 -14.55 13.19 -6.40
CA GLY A 89 -14.74 14.36 -7.26
C GLY A 89 -15.62 14.13 -8.49
N LEU A 90 -16.29 12.98 -8.62
CA LEU A 90 -17.18 12.73 -9.76
C LEU A 90 -18.58 13.29 -9.52
N THR A 91 -19.23 13.68 -10.61
CA THR A 91 -20.67 13.99 -10.58
C THR A 91 -21.46 12.68 -10.57
N ALA A 92 -21.93 12.27 -9.40
CA ALA A 92 -22.73 11.06 -9.22
C ALA A 92 -24.07 11.34 -8.52
N ARG A 93 -25.09 10.54 -8.81
CA ARG A 93 -26.43 10.58 -8.22
C ARG A 93 -26.94 9.15 -8.07
N HIS A 94 -27.70 8.86 -7.02
CA HIS A 94 -28.39 7.58 -6.85
C HIS A 94 -29.90 7.74 -7.08
N SER A 95 -30.61 6.62 -7.30
CA SER A 95 -32.07 6.58 -7.49
C SER A 95 -32.57 7.54 -8.57
N VAL A 96 -31.89 7.56 -9.72
CA VAL A 96 -32.22 8.47 -10.82
C VAL A 96 -33.40 7.92 -11.61
N ARG A 97 -34.50 8.69 -11.67
CA ARG A 97 -35.70 8.32 -12.42
C ARG A 97 -35.64 8.87 -13.85
N GLY A 98 -36.04 8.04 -14.81
CA GLY A 98 -36.23 8.43 -16.20
C GLY A 98 -37.38 9.42 -16.42
N VAL A 99 -37.50 9.96 -17.63
CA VAL A 99 -38.46 11.02 -18.01
C VAL A 99 -39.92 10.67 -17.69
N ASP A 100 -40.29 9.40 -17.74
CA ASP A 100 -41.64 8.91 -17.44
C ASP A 100 -41.78 8.26 -16.05
N GLY A 101 -40.73 8.28 -15.23
CA GLY A 101 -40.70 7.64 -13.90
C GLY A 101 -40.79 6.10 -13.91
N LEU A 102 -40.83 5.48 -15.10
CA LEU A 102 -40.99 4.03 -15.30
C LEU A 102 -39.69 3.23 -15.10
N ASP A 103 -38.55 3.91 -15.08
CA ASP A 103 -37.24 3.30 -14.94
C ASP A 103 -36.42 4.06 -13.89
N GLU A 104 -35.88 3.34 -12.92
CA GLU A 104 -34.99 3.86 -11.88
C GLU A 104 -33.61 3.20 -12.05
N THR A 105 -32.60 4.05 -12.13
CA THR A 105 -31.19 3.66 -12.14
C THR A 105 -30.64 3.75 -10.72
N ASP A 106 -29.97 2.70 -10.26
CA ASP A 106 -29.39 2.65 -8.92
C ASP A 106 -28.39 3.80 -8.72
N VAL A 107 -27.40 3.94 -9.60
CA VAL A 107 -26.43 5.05 -9.60
C VAL A 107 -26.12 5.52 -11.03
N PHE A 108 -26.16 6.82 -11.25
CA PHE A 108 -25.70 7.46 -12.49
C PHE A 108 -24.51 8.35 -12.17
N PHE A 109 -23.45 8.28 -12.98
CA PHE A 109 -22.32 9.19 -12.84
C PHE A 109 -21.65 9.50 -14.17
N THR A 110 -20.89 10.59 -14.20
CA THR A 110 -20.03 10.95 -15.33
C THR A 110 -18.58 10.86 -14.88
N ALA A 111 -17.79 10.06 -15.59
CA ALA A 111 -16.34 10.02 -15.45
C ALA A 111 -15.72 10.48 -16.77
N GLU A 112 -14.86 11.48 -16.68
CA GLU A 112 -14.34 12.23 -17.82
C GLU A 112 -15.46 12.76 -18.73
N GLN A 113 -15.65 12.17 -19.91
CA GLN A 113 -16.68 12.51 -20.88
C GLN A 113 -17.67 11.36 -21.13
N THR A 114 -17.62 10.31 -20.32
CA THR A 114 -18.47 9.12 -20.46
C THR A 114 -19.51 9.08 -19.35
N ASN A 115 -20.77 8.88 -19.75
CA ASN A 115 -21.87 8.66 -18.82
C ASN A 115 -21.98 7.17 -18.48
N TYR A 116 -22.15 6.87 -17.20
CA TYR A 116 -22.27 5.53 -16.66
C TYR A 116 -23.60 5.35 -15.93
N ILE A 117 -24.25 4.22 -16.21
CA ILE A 117 -25.38 3.68 -15.46
C ILE A 117 -24.86 2.47 -14.69
N LEU A 118 -24.81 2.56 -13.37
CA LEU A 118 -24.39 1.49 -12.48
C LEU A 118 -25.62 0.89 -11.81
N GLU A 119 -25.75 -0.43 -11.92
CA GLU A 119 -26.75 -1.27 -11.27
C GLU A 119 -26.07 -2.11 -10.19
N ALA A 120 -26.49 -1.94 -8.95
CA ALA A 120 -25.83 -2.56 -7.79
C ALA A 120 -26.71 -3.69 -7.22
N LYS A 121 -26.11 -4.86 -7.01
CA LYS A 121 -26.79 -6.04 -6.46
C LYS A 121 -26.07 -6.52 -5.20
N TRP A 122 -26.75 -6.31 -4.06
CA TRP A 122 -26.36 -6.86 -2.76
C TRP A 122 -27.26 -8.04 -2.39
N GLU A 123 -27.03 -9.15 -3.06
CA GLU A 123 -27.75 -10.41 -2.88
C GLU A 123 -26.82 -11.45 -2.25
N ALA A 124 -27.39 -12.53 -1.70
CA ALA A 124 -26.59 -13.62 -1.14
C ALA A 124 -26.07 -14.56 -2.23
N GLU A 125 -26.89 -14.79 -3.26
CA GLU A 125 -26.59 -15.68 -4.37
C GLU A 125 -25.98 -14.91 -5.55
N PRO A 126 -25.11 -15.55 -6.36
CA PRO A 126 -24.58 -14.94 -7.58
C PRO A 126 -25.69 -14.51 -8.54
N ILE A 127 -25.53 -13.36 -9.19
CA ILE A 127 -26.57 -12.83 -10.06
C ILE A 127 -26.69 -13.59 -11.39
N ASN A 128 -27.91 -13.77 -11.87
CA ASN A 128 -28.21 -14.37 -13.17
C ASN A 128 -28.13 -13.32 -14.30
N ALA A 129 -28.50 -13.68 -15.54
CA ALA A 129 -28.42 -12.77 -16.68
C ALA A 129 -29.51 -11.68 -16.70
N GLU A 130 -30.57 -11.79 -15.89
CA GLU A 130 -31.75 -10.90 -15.96
C GLU A 130 -31.40 -9.42 -15.69
N PRO A 131 -30.63 -9.05 -14.64
CA PRO A 131 -30.24 -7.65 -14.43
C PRO A 131 -29.43 -7.08 -15.59
N LEU A 132 -28.60 -7.90 -16.22
CA LEU A 132 -27.76 -7.49 -17.34
C LEU A 132 -28.60 -7.21 -18.60
N ILE A 133 -29.60 -8.06 -18.87
CA ILE A 133 -30.57 -7.87 -19.96
C ILE A 133 -31.37 -6.58 -19.76
N LYS A 134 -31.87 -6.35 -18.54
CA LYS A 134 -32.61 -5.11 -18.20
C LYS A 134 -31.73 -3.87 -18.37
N LEU A 135 -30.47 -3.89 -17.93
CA LEU A 135 -29.55 -2.78 -18.13
C LEU A 135 -29.29 -2.53 -19.62
N ALA A 136 -29.07 -3.59 -20.37
CA ALA A 136 -28.89 -3.55 -21.81
C ALA A 136 -30.03 -2.87 -22.57
N ASP A 137 -31.28 -3.22 -22.24
CA ASP A 137 -32.46 -2.62 -22.86
C ASP A 137 -32.57 -1.12 -22.52
N ARG A 138 -32.14 -0.74 -21.31
CA ARG A 138 -32.07 0.67 -20.90
C ARG A 138 -31.01 1.44 -21.67
N LEU A 139 -29.82 0.88 -21.86
CA LEU A 139 -28.74 1.52 -22.63
C LEU A 139 -29.15 1.82 -24.07
N ASN A 140 -29.98 0.97 -24.69
CA ASN A 140 -30.53 1.22 -26.04
C ASN A 140 -31.39 2.50 -26.13
N ASN A 141 -31.92 2.97 -24.99
CA ASN A 141 -32.76 4.17 -24.88
C ASN A 141 -31.99 5.38 -24.30
N ARG A 142 -30.65 5.33 -24.26
CA ARG A 142 -29.79 6.41 -23.76
C ARG A 142 -28.95 7.01 -24.89
N PRO A 143 -28.38 8.22 -24.70
CA PRO A 143 -27.49 8.81 -25.69
C PRO A 143 -26.34 7.84 -26.05
N PRO A 144 -25.93 7.77 -27.34
CA PRO A 144 -24.82 6.95 -27.77
C PRO A 144 -23.56 7.20 -26.94
N GLY A 145 -22.86 6.12 -26.57
CA GLY A 145 -21.65 6.20 -25.74
C GLY A 145 -21.90 6.10 -24.24
N THR A 146 -23.17 6.10 -23.78
CA THR A 146 -23.49 5.73 -22.39
C THR A 146 -23.10 4.27 -22.14
N ARG A 147 -22.42 4.00 -21.03
CA ARG A 147 -21.96 2.66 -20.64
C ARG A 147 -22.70 2.16 -19.40
N GLY A 148 -22.85 0.85 -19.31
CA GLY A 148 -23.42 0.15 -18.17
C GLY A 148 -22.35 -0.47 -17.28
N ILE A 149 -22.58 -0.44 -15.97
CA ILE A 149 -21.85 -1.21 -14.99
C ILE A 149 -22.87 -2.05 -14.23
N VAL A 150 -22.63 -3.34 -14.10
CA VAL A 150 -23.35 -4.16 -13.10
C VAL A 150 -22.35 -4.50 -12.01
N LEU A 151 -22.67 -4.17 -10.77
CA LEU A 151 -21.89 -4.49 -9.58
C LEU A 151 -22.59 -5.59 -8.80
N SER A 152 -21.87 -6.67 -8.47
CA SER A 152 -22.38 -7.76 -7.63
C SER A 152 -21.51 -8.00 -6.40
N VAL A 153 -22.13 -8.08 -5.22
CA VAL A 153 -21.44 -8.46 -3.98
C VAL A 153 -21.19 -9.97 -3.90
N SER A 154 -22.03 -10.78 -4.54
CA SER A 154 -22.00 -12.25 -4.52
C SER A 154 -21.44 -12.86 -5.82
N GLY A 155 -20.98 -12.01 -6.76
CA GLY A 155 -20.48 -12.44 -8.06
C GLY A 155 -21.61 -12.79 -9.05
N TYR A 156 -21.27 -13.58 -10.07
CA TYR A 156 -22.12 -13.84 -11.23
C TYR A 156 -22.19 -15.33 -11.54
N THR A 157 -23.34 -15.78 -12.03
CA THR A 157 -23.49 -17.13 -12.56
C THR A 157 -22.79 -17.28 -13.92
N GLN A 158 -22.36 -18.50 -14.26
CA GLN A 158 -21.73 -18.76 -15.57
C GLN A 158 -22.60 -18.32 -16.77
N PRO A 159 -23.93 -18.56 -16.80
CA PRO A 159 -24.77 -18.08 -17.90
C PRO A 159 -24.77 -16.54 -18.04
N ALA A 160 -24.68 -15.79 -16.94
CA ALA A 160 -24.58 -14.32 -16.99
C ALA A 160 -23.24 -13.88 -17.60
N LEU A 161 -22.14 -14.54 -17.22
CA LEU A 161 -20.81 -14.27 -17.78
C LEU A 161 -20.75 -14.59 -19.29
N GLU A 162 -21.34 -15.69 -19.74
CA GLU A 162 -21.39 -16.02 -21.17
C GLU A 162 -22.25 -15.03 -21.98
N TRP A 163 -23.35 -14.56 -21.38
CA TRP A 163 -24.23 -13.59 -22.02
C TRP A 163 -23.52 -12.24 -22.23
N VAL A 164 -22.82 -11.73 -21.20
CA VAL A 164 -22.19 -10.40 -21.25
C VAL A 164 -20.99 -10.34 -22.20
N LYS A 165 -20.30 -11.46 -22.47
CA LYS A 165 -19.13 -11.50 -23.38
C LYS A 165 -19.42 -10.86 -24.75
N ARG A 166 -20.68 -10.93 -25.21
CA ARG A 166 -21.14 -10.38 -26.50
C ARG A 166 -21.51 -8.90 -26.45
N ARG A 167 -21.38 -8.24 -25.30
CA ARG A 167 -21.76 -6.84 -25.05
C ARG A 167 -20.52 -5.98 -24.82
N GLN A 168 -20.40 -4.91 -25.58
CA GLN A 168 -19.24 -3.99 -25.50
C GLN A 168 -19.50 -2.80 -24.57
N ASP A 169 -20.76 -2.56 -24.25
CA ASP A 169 -21.29 -1.42 -23.52
C ASP A 169 -21.52 -1.71 -22.03
N ILE A 170 -21.29 -2.95 -21.58
CA ILE A 170 -21.46 -3.37 -20.17
C ILE A 170 -20.15 -3.90 -19.60
N LEU A 171 -19.79 -3.38 -18.43
CA LEU A 171 -18.69 -3.85 -17.57
C LEU A 171 -19.27 -4.49 -16.30
N LEU A 172 -18.63 -5.55 -15.81
CA LEU A 172 -18.98 -6.19 -14.55
C LEU A 172 -17.95 -5.84 -13.47
N LEU A 173 -18.42 -5.51 -12.28
CA LEU A 173 -17.59 -5.29 -11.09
C LEU A 173 -18.02 -6.23 -9.97
N ASP A 174 -17.05 -6.71 -9.20
CA ASP A 174 -17.31 -7.33 -7.90
C ASP A 174 -17.03 -6.35 -6.75
N ILE A 175 -17.25 -6.81 -5.52
CA ILE A 175 -17.06 -5.98 -4.33
C ILE A 175 -15.61 -5.52 -4.13
N THR A 176 -14.61 -6.28 -4.59
CA THR A 176 -13.19 -5.93 -4.39
C THR A 176 -12.82 -4.65 -5.12
N HIS A 177 -13.46 -4.37 -6.26
CA HIS A 177 -13.31 -3.12 -6.99
C HIS A 177 -13.79 -1.92 -6.18
N ILE A 178 -14.91 -2.07 -5.47
CA ILE A 178 -15.47 -1.02 -4.61
C ILE A 178 -14.66 -0.86 -3.33
N GLU A 179 -14.17 -1.98 -2.76
CA GLU A 179 -13.27 -1.94 -1.60
C GLU A 179 -11.96 -1.23 -1.94
N ALA A 180 -11.40 -1.39 -3.14
CA ALA A 180 -10.22 -0.65 -3.57
C ALA A 180 -10.46 0.88 -3.60
N LEU A 181 -11.66 1.31 -4.02
CA LEU A 181 -12.08 2.71 -3.99
C LEU A 181 -12.27 3.21 -2.54
N LEU A 182 -12.97 2.44 -1.71
CA LEU A 182 -13.25 2.76 -0.30
C LEU A 182 -11.97 2.87 0.53
N CYS A 183 -11.01 1.97 0.29
CA CYS A 183 -9.75 1.96 1.01
C CYS A 183 -8.78 3.05 0.53
N GLY A 184 -9.08 3.77 -0.55
CA GLY A 184 -8.20 4.84 -1.08
C GLY A 184 -7.09 4.34 -2.01
N MET A 185 -7.08 3.05 -2.35
CA MET A 185 -6.03 2.42 -3.15
C MET A 185 -6.01 2.92 -4.59
N LEU A 186 -7.21 3.09 -5.16
CA LEU A 186 -7.45 3.47 -6.54
C LEU A 186 -8.61 4.45 -6.62
N GLY A 187 -8.50 5.45 -7.50
CA GLY A 187 -9.63 6.31 -7.85
C GLY A 187 -10.54 5.66 -8.90
N PRO A 188 -11.80 6.12 -9.03
CA PRO A 188 -12.77 5.53 -9.96
C PRO A 188 -12.38 5.69 -11.43
N VAL A 189 -11.73 6.78 -11.81
CA VAL A 189 -11.23 6.96 -13.19
C VAL A 189 -10.11 5.98 -13.48
N ASP A 190 -9.11 5.89 -12.59
CA ASP A 190 -8.00 4.95 -12.75
C ASP A 190 -8.47 3.50 -12.79
N LEU A 191 -9.42 3.13 -11.93
CA LEU A 191 -10.05 1.81 -11.92
C LEU A 191 -10.70 1.50 -13.28
N LEU A 192 -11.52 2.41 -13.80
CA LEU A 192 -12.19 2.22 -15.08
C LEU A 192 -11.18 2.16 -16.24
N ASP A 193 -10.17 3.02 -16.26
CA ASP A 193 -9.11 3.01 -17.27
C ASP A 193 -8.42 1.64 -17.34
N LEU A 194 -8.01 1.12 -16.18
CA LEU A 194 -7.35 -0.18 -16.07
C LEU A 194 -8.25 -1.34 -16.52
N LEU A 195 -9.51 -1.34 -16.06
CA LEU A 195 -10.48 -2.35 -16.47
C LEU A 195 -10.77 -2.27 -17.97
N TYR A 196 -10.92 -1.09 -18.55
CA TYR A 196 -11.13 -0.96 -19.99
C TYR A 196 -9.90 -1.35 -20.81
N ALA A 197 -8.69 -1.08 -20.33
CA ALA A 197 -7.47 -1.56 -20.96
C ALA A 197 -7.42 -3.10 -21.00
N GLU A 198 -7.64 -3.76 -19.85
CA GLU A 198 -7.62 -5.22 -19.77
C GLU A 198 -8.77 -5.88 -20.54
N THR A 199 -9.99 -5.36 -20.43
CA THR A 199 -11.15 -5.90 -21.17
C THR A 199 -10.99 -5.70 -22.68
N ALA A 200 -10.36 -4.62 -23.13
CA ALA A 200 -10.05 -4.41 -24.55
C ALA A 200 -8.98 -5.40 -25.07
N ALA A 201 -7.98 -5.73 -24.24
CA ALA A 201 -6.92 -6.66 -24.60
C ALA A 201 -7.38 -8.14 -24.55
N ALA A 202 -8.06 -8.53 -23.48
CA ALA A 202 -8.42 -9.93 -23.20
C ALA A 202 -9.84 -10.32 -23.65
N GLY A 203 -10.73 -9.35 -23.92
CA GLY A 203 -12.11 -9.58 -24.35
C GLY A 203 -13.09 -10.02 -23.24
N ASN A 204 -12.62 -10.18 -21.99
CA ASN A 204 -13.46 -10.45 -20.83
C ASN A 204 -14.24 -9.19 -20.42
N ARG A 205 -15.31 -9.34 -19.63
CA ARG A 205 -16.13 -8.22 -19.10
C ARG A 205 -16.12 -8.10 -17.59
N LEU A 206 -15.61 -9.12 -16.92
CA LEU A 206 -15.23 -9.10 -15.52
C LEU A 206 -13.74 -9.37 -15.50
N VAL A 207 -12.96 -8.43 -14.98
CA VAL A 207 -11.52 -8.58 -14.76
C VAL A 207 -11.33 -8.54 -13.26
N PRO A 208 -10.78 -9.58 -12.62
CA PRO A 208 -10.49 -9.54 -11.19
C PRO A 208 -9.58 -8.37 -10.84
N LEU A 209 -9.76 -7.78 -9.65
CA LEU A 209 -8.90 -6.69 -9.18
C LEU A 209 -7.40 -7.08 -9.24
N ALA A 210 -7.08 -8.33 -8.89
CA ALA A 210 -5.71 -8.83 -8.96
C ALA A 210 -5.10 -8.77 -10.36
N ASP A 211 -5.90 -8.94 -11.41
CA ASP A 211 -5.41 -8.94 -12.79
C ASP A 211 -5.19 -7.53 -13.35
N ILE A 212 -5.78 -6.48 -12.77
CA ILE A 212 -5.41 -5.09 -13.09
C ILE A 212 -4.25 -4.57 -12.25
N LEU A 213 -4.06 -5.10 -11.04
CA LEU A 213 -3.01 -4.66 -10.11
C LEU A 213 -1.68 -5.37 -10.34
N VAL A 214 -1.75 -6.69 -10.58
CA VAL A 214 -0.60 -7.58 -10.82
C VAL A 214 -0.96 -8.47 -12.01
N PRO A 215 -0.94 -7.94 -13.24
CA PRO A 215 -1.39 -8.67 -14.41
C PRO A 215 -0.59 -9.96 -14.61
N SER A 216 -1.29 -11.07 -14.86
CA SER A 216 -0.68 -12.40 -15.02
C SER A 216 0.15 -12.56 -16.29
N HIS A 217 -0.15 -11.75 -17.31
CA HIS A 217 0.50 -11.77 -18.61
C HIS A 217 1.72 -10.84 -18.68
N GLU A 218 1.94 -9.99 -17.66
CA GLU A 218 3.08 -9.08 -17.60
C GLU A 218 4.24 -9.70 -16.80
N ASP A 219 5.43 -9.70 -17.42
CA ASP A 219 6.67 -10.00 -16.69
C ASP A 219 7.10 -8.75 -15.89
N PRO A 220 7.20 -8.81 -14.55
CA PRO A 220 7.74 -7.70 -13.77
C PRO A 220 9.26 -7.50 -13.96
N GLY A 221 9.92 -8.36 -14.73
CA GLY A 221 11.37 -8.41 -14.87
C GLY A 221 12.04 -9.03 -13.64
N PRO A 222 13.37 -9.19 -13.68
CA PRO A 222 14.10 -9.76 -12.56
C PRO A 222 14.04 -8.85 -11.33
N ALA A 223 13.87 -9.43 -10.14
CA ALA A 223 13.98 -8.69 -8.90
C ALA A 223 15.42 -8.15 -8.72
N PRO A 224 15.59 -6.97 -8.10
CA PRO A 224 16.91 -6.45 -7.72
C PRO A 224 17.70 -7.48 -6.93
N GLN A 225 18.97 -7.65 -7.29
CA GLN A 225 19.84 -8.64 -6.68
C GLN A 225 20.76 -7.98 -5.65
N LEU A 226 21.02 -8.69 -4.56
CA LEU A 226 22.13 -8.41 -3.66
C LEU A 226 23.18 -9.51 -3.84
N ARG A 227 24.43 -9.19 -3.55
CA ARG A 227 25.56 -10.11 -3.60
C ARG A 227 26.36 -10.03 -2.32
N PRO A 228 27.05 -11.11 -1.91
CA PRO A 228 27.96 -11.06 -0.78
C PRO A 228 28.98 -9.92 -0.92
N VAL A 229 29.30 -9.22 0.17
CA VAL A 229 30.28 -8.11 0.15
C VAL A 229 31.68 -8.58 -0.28
N GLY A 230 32.00 -9.87 -0.12
CA GLY A 230 33.23 -10.46 -0.67
C GLY A 230 33.30 -10.50 -2.20
N GLU A 231 32.16 -10.38 -2.89
CA GLU A 231 32.06 -10.42 -4.35
C GLU A 231 31.85 -9.03 -4.98
N VAL A 232 31.42 -8.05 -4.19
CA VAL A 232 31.11 -6.69 -4.63
C VAL A 232 31.77 -5.70 -3.68
N GLN A 233 32.63 -4.85 -4.22
CA GLN A 233 33.29 -3.82 -3.44
C GLN A 233 32.29 -2.77 -2.96
N LEU A 234 32.24 -2.56 -1.64
CA LEU A 234 31.52 -1.45 -1.04
C LEU A 234 32.21 -0.12 -1.35
N PRO A 235 31.45 0.99 -1.48
CA PRO A 235 32.03 2.33 -1.60
C PRO A 235 32.97 2.69 -0.43
N TRP A 236 32.63 2.25 0.78
CA TRP A 236 33.43 2.37 2.01
C TRP A 236 33.02 1.28 3.02
N PRO A 237 33.85 0.96 4.03
CA PRO A 237 33.45 0.09 5.14
C PRO A 237 32.26 0.69 5.90
N VAL A 238 31.21 -0.10 6.15
CA VAL A 238 29.96 0.40 6.73
C VAL A 238 29.99 0.27 8.25
N VAL A 239 30.50 -0.83 8.80
CA VAL A 239 30.62 -1.02 10.25
C VAL A 239 31.88 -0.32 10.76
N GLU A 240 31.71 0.71 11.59
CA GLU A 240 32.85 1.47 12.14
C GLU A 240 33.27 0.96 13.51
N SER A 241 32.31 0.72 14.41
CA SER A 241 32.59 0.23 15.76
C SER A 241 31.42 -0.54 16.36
N THR A 242 31.71 -1.40 17.33
CA THR A 242 30.72 -2.18 18.08
C THR A 242 30.99 -2.09 19.58
N ALA A 243 29.93 -2.09 20.38
CA ALA A 243 30.03 -2.17 21.83
C ALA A 243 30.45 -3.58 22.27
N ASN A 244 30.92 -3.69 23.52
CA ASN A 244 31.26 -4.99 24.10
C ASN A 244 30.06 -5.95 24.08
N GLY A 245 30.28 -7.17 23.60
CA GLY A 245 29.23 -8.18 23.47
C GLY A 245 28.37 -8.05 22.20
N VAL A 246 28.66 -7.08 21.33
CA VAL A 246 28.00 -6.89 20.03
C VAL A 246 28.96 -7.27 18.91
N THR A 247 28.46 -7.99 17.91
CA THR A 247 29.17 -8.20 16.64
C THR A 247 28.30 -7.73 15.49
N ALA A 248 28.91 -7.12 14.47
CA ALA A 248 28.23 -6.70 13.26
C ALA A 248 29.09 -6.98 12.03
N VAL A 249 28.47 -7.40 10.93
CA VAL A 249 29.15 -7.72 9.66
C VAL A 249 28.33 -7.27 8.47
N GLU A 250 28.97 -6.63 7.48
CA GLU A 250 28.35 -6.36 6.18
C GLU A 250 28.24 -7.67 5.39
N ALA A 251 27.03 -8.19 5.21
CA ALA A 251 26.85 -9.49 4.58
C ALA A 251 26.57 -9.37 3.08
N PHE A 252 25.70 -8.45 2.69
CA PHE A 252 25.25 -8.31 1.30
C PHE A 252 25.13 -6.86 0.87
N THR A 253 25.38 -6.59 -0.42
CA THR A 253 25.19 -5.29 -1.04
C THR A 253 24.77 -5.42 -2.51
N GLY A 254 24.26 -4.34 -3.10
CA GLY A 254 23.97 -4.26 -4.54
C GLY A 254 23.84 -2.81 -4.98
N VAL A 255 23.91 -2.56 -6.28
CA VAL A 255 23.60 -1.26 -6.90
C VAL A 255 22.33 -1.42 -7.69
N TRP A 256 21.29 -0.69 -7.32
CA TRP A 256 19.96 -0.80 -7.90
C TRP A 256 19.61 0.45 -8.71
N SER A 257 18.52 0.39 -9.47
CA SER A 257 18.05 1.52 -10.27
C SER A 257 16.71 2.03 -9.71
N PRO A 258 16.50 3.36 -9.64
CA PRO A 258 15.17 3.90 -9.31
C PRO A 258 14.08 3.31 -10.22
N PRO A 259 12.84 3.09 -9.73
CA PRO A 259 12.34 3.42 -8.39
C PRO A 259 12.57 2.31 -7.33
N GLN A 260 13.52 1.39 -7.54
CA GLN A 260 13.70 0.21 -6.69
C GLN A 260 14.37 0.53 -5.34
N THR A 261 14.44 1.79 -4.92
CA THR A 261 14.98 2.17 -3.62
C THR A 261 14.24 1.43 -2.50
N PRO A 262 14.96 0.71 -1.61
CA PRO A 262 14.31 0.09 -0.46
C PRO A 262 13.69 1.15 0.45
N SER A 263 12.45 0.92 0.87
CA SER A 263 11.72 1.78 1.81
C SER A 263 11.62 1.16 3.21
N ALA A 264 11.63 -0.17 3.31
CA ALA A 264 11.61 -0.91 4.57
C ALA A 264 12.01 -2.39 4.34
N PHE A 265 12.15 -3.15 5.43
CA PHE A 265 12.24 -4.60 5.33
C PHE A 265 11.76 -5.31 6.61
N THR A 266 11.44 -6.60 6.50
CA THR A 266 11.15 -7.42 7.67
C THR A 266 11.83 -8.78 7.57
N ALA A 267 12.03 -9.43 8.72
CA ALA A 267 12.42 -10.82 8.75
C ALA A 267 11.22 -11.73 8.43
N SER A 268 11.49 -12.82 7.73
CA SER A 268 10.54 -13.88 7.43
C SER A 268 11.15 -15.24 7.74
N ARG A 269 10.30 -16.27 7.80
CA ARG A 269 10.72 -17.63 8.17
C ARG A 269 11.72 -18.21 7.16
N GLY A 270 12.59 -19.08 7.65
CA GLY A 270 13.51 -19.84 6.81
C GLY A 270 14.64 -19.01 6.21
N ASN A 271 15.29 -18.16 7.01
CA ASN A 271 16.43 -17.33 6.61
C ASN A 271 16.08 -16.39 5.44
N ARG A 272 14.91 -15.74 5.53
CA ARG A 272 14.41 -14.83 4.50
C ARG A 272 14.20 -13.43 5.05
N LEU A 273 14.41 -12.45 4.19
CA LEU A 273 14.04 -11.06 4.42
C LEU A 273 13.05 -10.65 3.32
N LEU A 274 12.05 -9.85 3.68
CA LEU A 274 11.16 -9.21 2.72
C LEU A 274 11.59 -7.76 2.61
N ILE A 275 12.12 -7.36 1.45
CA ILE A 275 12.57 -5.99 1.20
C ILE A 275 11.51 -5.28 0.38
N THR A 276 10.96 -4.19 0.91
CA THR A 276 9.94 -3.40 0.22
C THR A 276 10.59 -2.29 -0.60
N THR A 277 10.07 -2.09 -1.80
CA THR A 277 10.40 -0.98 -2.71
C THR A 277 9.10 -0.41 -3.27
N ALA A 278 9.14 0.76 -3.92
CA ALA A 278 7.98 1.32 -4.61
C ALA A 278 7.46 0.41 -5.76
N ALA A 279 8.25 -0.55 -6.25
CA ALA A 279 7.85 -1.51 -7.27
C ALA A 279 7.19 -2.78 -6.70
N GLY A 280 7.29 -3.01 -5.38
CA GLY A 280 6.78 -4.21 -4.72
C GLY A 280 7.72 -4.78 -3.66
N VAL A 281 7.49 -6.04 -3.31
CA VAL A 281 8.21 -6.77 -2.25
C VAL A 281 9.10 -7.85 -2.84
N ILE A 282 10.37 -7.81 -2.45
CA ILE A 282 11.41 -8.76 -2.81
C ILE A 282 11.56 -9.78 -1.68
N ASP A 283 11.52 -11.07 -2.00
CA ASP A 283 11.92 -12.17 -1.11
C ASP A 283 13.40 -12.45 -1.30
N PHE A 284 14.20 -12.19 -0.26
CA PHE A 284 15.65 -12.36 -0.26
C PHE A 284 16.07 -13.46 0.71
N HIS A 285 16.83 -14.44 0.20
CA HIS A 285 17.32 -15.56 1.01
C HIS A 285 18.73 -15.28 1.56
N THR A 286 18.85 -15.09 2.87
CA THR A 286 20.09 -14.61 3.51
C THR A 286 21.25 -15.61 3.47
N THR A 287 21.00 -16.92 3.32
CA THR A 287 22.06 -17.92 3.12
C THR A 287 22.57 -17.99 1.68
N THR A 288 21.69 -17.86 0.68
CA THR A 288 22.05 -18.07 -0.72
C THR A 288 22.30 -16.78 -1.49
N GLY A 289 21.91 -15.62 -0.95
CA GLY A 289 21.98 -14.34 -1.63
C GLY A 289 20.97 -14.17 -2.77
N ARG A 290 20.02 -15.10 -2.96
CA ARG A 290 19.07 -15.04 -4.08
C ARG A 290 17.89 -14.11 -3.76
N SER A 291 17.57 -13.23 -4.70
CA SER A 291 16.37 -12.38 -4.66
C SER A 291 15.33 -12.83 -5.70
N THR A 292 14.06 -12.85 -5.30
CA THR A 292 12.90 -13.07 -6.19
C THR A 292 11.76 -12.12 -5.82
N TRP A 293 10.83 -11.86 -6.73
CA TRP A 293 9.62 -11.10 -6.37
C TRP A 293 8.71 -11.94 -5.48
N ALA A 294 8.41 -11.46 -4.27
CA ALA A 294 7.31 -11.97 -3.47
C ALA A 294 5.96 -11.45 -4.01
N LEU A 295 5.96 -10.19 -4.43
CA LEU A 295 4.83 -9.47 -5.01
C LEU A 295 5.36 -8.26 -5.78
N ALA A 296 5.10 -8.19 -7.08
CA ALA A 296 5.42 -7.03 -7.92
C ALA A 296 4.20 -6.11 -8.02
N LEU A 297 3.91 -5.39 -6.92
CA LEU A 297 2.80 -4.44 -6.83
C LEU A 297 3.33 -3.01 -6.71
N PRO A 298 3.24 -2.18 -7.77
CA PRO A 298 3.66 -0.78 -7.73
C PRO A 298 2.91 0.04 -6.67
N GLY A 299 3.60 1.00 -6.04
CA GLY A 299 3.05 1.80 -4.95
C GLY A 299 2.98 1.08 -3.60
N THR A 300 3.71 -0.04 -3.45
CA THR A 300 3.91 -0.69 -2.15
C THR A 300 4.80 0.19 -1.27
N GLU A 301 4.42 0.30 0.00
CA GLU A 301 5.01 1.19 0.99
C GLU A 301 5.34 0.42 2.28
N ASP A 302 6.37 0.87 3.00
CA ASP A 302 6.81 0.38 4.31
C ASP A 302 6.92 -1.16 4.45
N ARG A 303 6.90 -1.71 5.66
CA ARG A 303 7.14 -3.14 5.91
C ARG A 303 6.05 -3.98 5.25
N ALA A 304 6.47 -5.12 4.68
CA ALA A 304 5.56 -6.20 4.31
C ALA A 304 5.49 -7.22 5.45
N VAL A 305 4.37 -7.94 5.59
CA VAL A 305 4.21 -8.98 6.62
C VAL A 305 3.79 -10.28 5.95
N ARG A 306 4.56 -11.35 6.15
CA ARG A 306 4.17 -12.70 5.71
C ARG A 306 3.54 -13.45 6.88
N GLY A 307 2.26 -13.78 6.75
CA GLY A 307 1.51 -14.59 7.71
C GLY A 307 2.00 -16.05 7.75
N GLU A 308 1.56 -16.79 8.77
CA GLU A 308 1.88 -18.22 8.90
C GLU A 308 1.29 -19.07 7.78
N ASP A 309 0.17 -18.62 7.22
CA ASP A 309 -0.52 -19.14 6.04
C ASP A 309 0.24 -18.89 4.72
N GLY A 310 1.32 -18.11 4.77
CA GLY A 310 2.12 -17.71 3.62
C GLY A 310 1.54 -16.54 2.83
N LEU A 311 0.40 -15.98 3.25
CA LEU A 311 -0.18 -14.78 2.66
C LEU A 311 0.70 -13.57 2.96
N LEU A 312 0.79 -12.66 2.00
CA LEU A 312 1.61 -11.47 2.11
C LEU A 312 0.71 -10.25 2.30
N THR A 313 0.84 -9.55 3.42
CA THR A 313 0.13 -8.30 3.68
C THR A 313 1.06 -7.12 3.46
N VAL A 314 0.62 -6.10 2.72
CA VAL A 314 1.41 -4.91 2.38
C VAL A 314 0.56 -3.65 2.48
N LEU A 315 1.19 -2.53 2.81
CA LEU A 315 0.60 -1.22 2.58
C LEU A 315 0.83 -0.82 1.12
N CYS A 316 -0.21 -0.37 0.43
CA CYS A 316 -0.12 0.07 -0.95
C CYS A 316 -1.05 1.26 -1.18
N ARG A 317 -0.48 2.44 -1.47
CA ARG A 317 -1.22 3.66 -1.81
C ARG A 317 -2.31 4.04 -0.78
N GLY A 318 -2.06 3.83 0.50
CA GLY A 318 -2.98 4.17 1.60
C GLY A 318 -4.03 3.09 1.94
N ALA A 319 -3.92 1.91 1.33
CA ALA A 319 -4.71 0.72 1.65
C ALA A 319 -3.84 -0.43 2.14
N LEU A 320 -4.38 -1.26 3.02
CA LEU A 320 -3.74 -2.50 3.44
C LEU A 320 -4.29 -3.67 2.63
N VAL A 321 -3.39 -4.35 1.92
CA VAL A 321 -3.72 -5.35 0.90
C VAL A 321 -3.12 -6.69 1.31
N ARG A 322 -3.90 -7.76 1.23
CA ARG A 322 -3.42 -9.13 1.41
C ARG A 322 -3.39 -9.86 0.07
N TRP A 323 -2.23 -10.39 -0.27
CA TRP A 323 -1.94 -11.13 -1.49
C TRP A 323 -1.85 -12.62 -1.20
N HIS A 324 -2.60 -13.41 -1.98
CA HIS A 324 -2.51 -14.86 -1.97
C HIS A 324 -1.68 -15.35 -3.17
N PRO A 325 -0.40 -15.74 -2.97
CA PRO A 325 0.51 -16.01 -4.08
C PRO A 325 0.10 -17.20 -4.96
N LYS A 326 -0.56 -18.22 -4.39
CA LYS A 326 -0.98 -19.42 -5.15
C LYS A 326 -2.22 -19.20 -6.02
N THR A 327 -3.28 -18.60 -5.45
CA THR A 327 -4.54 -18.34 -6.16
C THR A 327 -4.50 -17.04 -6.95
N ARG A 328 -3.48 -16.19 -6.73
CA ARG A 328 -3.34 -14.85 -7.30
C ARG A 328 -4.54 -13.95 -6.97
N THR A 329 -5.07 -14.04 -5.76
CA THR A 329 -6.18 -13.19 -5.30
C THR A 329 -5.69 -12.09 -4.38
N ILE A 330 -6.40 -10.97 -4.41
CA ILE A 330 -6.18 -9.81 -3.55
C ILE A 330 -7.40 -9.61 -2.65
N GLU A 331 -7.14 -9.37 -1.37
CA GLU A 331 -8.13 -8.95 -0.37
C GLU A 331 -7.74 -7.58 0.18
N LEU A 332 -8.70 -6.67 0.31
CA LEU A 332 -8.51 -5.42 1.02
C LEU A 332 -8.85 -5.66 2.48
N LEU A 333 -7.96 -5.26 3.39
CA LEU A 333 -8.18 -5.42 4.82
C LEU A 333 -8.61 -4.12 5.49
N ALA A 334 -8.04 -3.01 5.02
CA ALA A 334 -8.27 -1.70 5.60
C ALA A 334 -7.84 -0.57 4.66
N GLY A 335 -8.28 0.66 4.93
CA GLY A 335 -7.78 1.82 4.22
C GLY A 335 -8.14 3.16 4.84
N GLY A 336 -8.04 4.21 4.01
CA GLY A 336 -8.09 5.59 4.50
C GLY A 336 -6.83 5.96 5.27
N PHE A 337 -5.68 5.41 4.88
CA PHE A 337 -4.35 5.77 5.41
C PHE A 337 -3.69 6.79 4.49
N GLY A 338 -4.25 8.00 4.45
CA GLY A 338 -3.64 9.12 3.73
C GLY A 338 -2.39 9.63 4.44
N GLY A 339 -1.41 10.11 3.68
CA GLY A 339 -0.16 10.63 4.22
C GLY A 339 0.82 9.56 4.65
N TYR A 340 1.58 9.84 5.69
CA TYR A 340 2.60 8.93 6.17
C TYR A 340 1.97 7.81 7.01
N ALA A 341 2.16 6.57 6.58
CA ALA A 341 1.67 5.40 7.29
C ALA A 341 2.74 4.31 7.34
N THR A 342 2.78 3.59 8.47
CA THR A 342 3.67 2.45 8.67
C THR A 342 2.90 1.24 9.16
N LEU A 343 3.26 0.05 8.65
CA LEU A 343 2.71 -1.23 9.03
C LEU A 343 3.57 -1.84 10.14
N GLU A 344 2.91 -2.30 11.19
CA GLU A 344 3.52 -3.04 12.29
C GLU A 344 2.72 -4.31 12.58
N ALA A 345 3.42 -5.42 12.75
CA ALA A 345 2.82 -6.69 13.15
C ALA A 345 3.19 -7.02 14.60
N GLY A 346 2.18 -7.26 15.43
CA GLY A 346 2.38 -7.80 16.76
C GLY A 346 2.84 -9.26 16.70
N ARG A 347 3.53 -9.71 17.75
CA ARG A 347 3.95 -11.12 17.87
C ARG A 347 2.77 -12.09 17.98
N ASP A 348 1.59 -11.57 18.34
CA ASP A 348 0.31 -12.28 18.36
C ASP A 348 -0.37 -12.35 16.98
N GLY A 349 0.27 -11.82 15.92
CA GLY A 349 -0.27 -11.76 14.57
C GLY A 349 -1.23 -10.60 14.33
N THR A 350 -1.50 -9.75 15.34
CA THR A 350 -2.33 -8.56 15.13
C THR A 350 -1.60 -7.56 14.24
N LEU A 351 -2.32 -7.00 13.26
CA LEU A 351 -1.78 -5.98 12.37
C LEU A 351 -2.22 -4.60 12.84
N TRP A 352 -1.28 -3.67 12.79
CA TRP A 352 -1.48 -2.28 13.17
C TRP A 352 -0.93 -1.36 12.09
N VAL A 353 -1.67 -0.30 11.79
CA VAL A 353 -1.18 0.79 10.95
C VAL A 353 -1.05 2.02 11.82
N PHE A 354 0.18 2.52 11.94
CA PHE A 354 0.46 3.86 12.42
C PHE A 354 0.26 4.83 11.27
N ASN A 355 -0.47 5.92 11.49
CA ASN A 355 -0.71 6.91 10.45
C ASN A 355 -0.67 8.34 11.01
N GLN A 356 0.11 9.20 10.37
CA GLN A 356 0.11 10.65 10.62
C GLN A 356 -0.86 11.33 9.67
N VAL A 357 -1.86 11.99 10.25
CA VAL A 357 -2.85 12.76 9.51
C VAL A 357 -2.71 14.22 9.92
N GLY A 358 -1.94 14.98 9.14
CA GLY A 358 -1.39 16.30 9.49
C GLY A 358 -2.37 17.44 9.87
N ALA A 359 -3.69 17.21 10.00
CA ALA A 359 -4.63 18.23 10.47
C ALA A 359 -5.63 17.78 11.56
N LEU A 360 -5.44 16.62 12.19
CA LEU A 360 -6.14 16.35 13.45
C LEU A 360 -5.47 17.16 14.57
N HIS A 361 -6.26 17.98 15.27
CA HIS A 361 -5.85 18.95 16.30
C HIS A 361 -4.51 18.60 16.99
N GLY A 362 -3.49 19.44 16.79
CA GLY A 362 -2.22 19.37 17.53
C GLY A 362 -1.16 18.39 17.01
N GLY A 363 -1.32 17.84 15.80
CA GLY A 363 -0.32 16.91 15.23
C GLY A 363 -0.42 15.49 15.78
N SER A 364 -1.61 15.11 16.25
CA SER A 364 -1.89 13.75 16.74
C SER A 364 -1.63 12.66 15.70
N ILE A 365 -1.26 11.48 16.17
CA ILE A 365 -1.08 10.27 15.36
C ILE A 365 -2.22 9.29 15.63
N ILE A 366 -2.49 8.42 14.67
CA ILE A 366 -3.53 7.41 14.80
C ILE A 366 -2.88 6.04 14.78
N LEU A 367 -3.13 5.24 15.81
CA LEU A 367 -2.87 3.81 15.79
C LEU A 367 -4.13 3.07 15.43
N THR A 368 -4.10 2.37 14.30
CA THR A 368 -5.24 1.64 13.77
C THR A 368 -5.01 0.15 13.91
N ARG A 369 -5.79 -0.52 14.76
CA ARG A 369 -5.86 -1.98 14.78
C ARG A 369 -6.65 -2.45 13.56
N ILE A 370 -6.08 -3.37 12.80
CA ILE A 370 -6.68 -3.88 11.58
C ILE A 370 -7.62 -5.05 11.90
N GLY A 371 -8.82 -5.01 11.31
CA GLY A 371 -9.82 -6.07 11.38
C GLY A 371 -9.70 -7.09 10.25
N GLU A 372 -10.76 -7.87 10.02
CA GLU A 372 -10.77 -8.88 8.97
C GLU A 372 -11.14 -8.32 7.58
N ARG A 373 -11.94 -7.26 7.53
CA ARG A 373 -12.44 -6.65 6.30
C ARG A 373 -12.48 -5.12 6.40
N PRO A 374 -12.57 -4.39 5.27
CA PRO A 374 -12.59 -2.93 5.28
C PRO A 374 -13.72 -2.38 6.15
N GLY A 375 -13.38 -1.40 6.99
CA GLY A 375 -14.30 -0.82 7.98
C GLY A 375 -14.28 -1.50 9.35
N ASP A 376 -13.70 -2.69 9.49
CA ASP A 376 -13.55 -3.37 10.78
C ASP A 376 -12.40 -2.80 11.64
N GLU A 377 -11.75 -1.73 11.18
CA GLU A 377 -10.60 -1.16 11.88
C GLU A 377 -11.01 -0.42 13.17
N GLN A 378 -10.13 -0.47 14.18
CA GLN A 378 -10.29 0.28 15.43
C GLN A 378 -9.19 1.35 15.48
N ARG A 379 -9.61 2.62 15.39
CA ARG A 379 -8.70 3.77 15.32
C ARG A 379 -8.56 4.40 16.70
N HIS A 380 -7.32 4.60 17.15
CA HIS A 380 -6.97 5.21 18.42
C HIS A 380 -6.18 6.49 18.16
N ASP A 381 -6.76 7.63 18.51
CA ASP A 381 -6.08 8.92 18.42
C ASP A 381 -5.12 9.09 19.61
N VAL A 382 -3.86 9.41 19.30
CA VAL A 382 -2.81 9.61 20.29
C VAL A 382 -2.27 11.04 20.15
N PRO A 383 -2.41 11.90 21.17
CA PRO A 383 -1.99 13.30 21.12
C PRO A 383 -0.47 13.43 21.30
N PHE A 384 0.29 12.85 20.38
CA PHE A 384 1.75 12.84 20.40
C PHE A 384 2.31 13.26 19.03
N PRO A 385 2.78 14.51 18.90
CA PRO A 385 3.25 15.03 17.63
C PRO A 385 4.64 14.51 17.26
N GLY A 386 4.90 14.39 15.95
CA GLY A 386 6.23 14.09 15.43
C GLY A 386 6.70 12.64 15.59
N ALA A 387 5.79 11.70 15.94
CA ALA A 387 6.10 10.27 15.93
C ALA A 387 6.44 9.76 14.53
N GLU A 388 7.52 9.01 14.40
CA GLU A 388 8.03 8.49 13.14
C GLU A 388 7.67 7.02 12.94
N ARG A 389 7.52 6.25 14.03
CA ARG A 389 7.09 4.85 13.98
C ARG A 389 6.45 4.42 15.29
N ALA A 390 5.54 3.47 15.21
CA ALA A 390 5.08 2.70 16.37
C ALA A 390 5.70 1.31 16.35
N VAL A 391 6.33 0.94 17.46
CA VAL A 391 6.91 -0.39 17.67
C VAL A 391 6.02 -1.16 18.64
N TRP A 392 5.57 -2.35 18.24
CA TRP A 392 4.73 -3.17 19.11
C TRP A 392 5.57 -3.79 20.25
N LEU A 393 5.11 -3.66 21.50
CA LEU A 393 5.77 -4.25 22.68
C LEU A 393 4.99 -5.46 23.21
N ALA A 394 3.69 -5.29 23.36
CA ALA A 394 2.74 -6.27 23.89
C ALA A 394 1.30 -5.88 23.46
N PRO A 395 0.28 -6.71 23.67
CA PRO A 395 -1.10 -6.33 23.36
C PRO A 395 -1.49 -4.99 24.00
N GLY A 396 -1.85 -4.01 23.17
CA GLY A 396 -2.21 -2.65 23.59
C GLY A 396 -1.03 -1.75 24.02
N ARG A 397 0.20 -2.24 24.05
CA ARG A 397 1.39 -1.46 24.43
C ARG A 397 2.36 -1.29 23.26
N PHE A 398 2.79 -0.05 23.06
CA PHE A 398 3.66 0.36 21.97
C PHE A 398 4.77 1.26 22.47
N PHE A 399 5.81 1.42 21.68
CA PHE A 399 6.76 2.52 21.81
C PHE A 399 6.68 3.38 20.57
N LEU A 400 6.36 4.66 20.72
CA LEU A 400 6.38 5.61 19.62
C LEU A 400 7.75 6.26 19.57
N THR A 401 8.47 6.04 18.48
CA THR A 401 9.74 6.72 18.22
C THR A 401 9.45 8.08 17.61
N ALA A 402 10.17 9.12 18.03
CA ALA A 402 10.00 10.48 17.50
C ALA A 402 11.30 11.26 17.58
N ASN A 403 11.38 12.38 16.87
CA ASN A 403 12.51 13.31 17.03
C ASN A 403 12.40 14.09 18.35
N GLY A 404 13.52 14.23 19.07
CA GLY A 404 13.58 14.90 20.37
C GLY A 404 13.09 14.04 21.52
N HIS A 405 11.82 13.61 21.51
CA HIS A 405 11.25 12.76 22.55
C HIS A 405 10.50 11.59 21.92
N SER A 406 10.55 10.42 22.54
CA SER A 406 9.75 9.23 22.26
C SER A 406 8.83 8.94 23.45
N ILE A 407 7.90 7.99 23.33
CA ILE A 407 6.98 7.68 24.43
C ILE A 407 6.59 6.18 24.46
N PRO A 408 6.68 5.51 25.62
CA PRO A 408 5.98 4.25 25.84
C PRO A 408 4.47 4.54 25.97
N LEU A 409 3.67 3.85 25.15
CA LEU A 409 2.24 4.06 25.02
C LEU A 409 1.50 2.81 25.51
N ASP A 410 0.46 3.00 26.32
CA ASP A 410 -0.43 1.94 26.78
C ASP A 410 -1.88 2.32 26.47
N LEU A 411 -2.41 1.78 25.36
CA LEU A 411 -3.76 2.04 24.87
C LEU A 411 -4.86 1.47 25.80
N THR A 412 -4.49 0.70 26.82
CA THR A 412 -5.45 0.19 27.82
C THR A 412 -5.73 1.19 28.93
N LYS A 413 -4.95 2.28 29.01
CA LYS A 413 -5.07 3.35 30.02
C LYS A 413 -5.64 4.63 29.41
N ASP A 414 -6.33 5.42 30.23
CA ASP A 414 -6.82 6.75 29.88
C ASP A 414 -6.24 7.80 30.85
N PRO A 415 -5.52 8.84 30.37
CA PRO A 415 -5.04 9.02 29.00
C PRO A 415 -3.87 8.07 28.66
N ALA A 416 -3.83 7.57 27.43
CA ALA A 416 -2.79 6.62 27.00
C ALA A 416 -1.39 7.26 26.89
N ALA A 417 -1.31 8.57 26.68
CA ALA A 417 -0.07 9.33 26.52
C ALA A 417 -0.10 10.63 27.34
N THR A 418 0.90 10.82 28.22
CA THR A 418 1.13 12.10 28.92
C THR A 418 2.52 12.63 28.65
N LYS A 419 2.74 13.93 28.88
CA LYS A 419 4.08 14.54 28.74
C LYS A 419 5.08 14.03 29.78
N ASP A 420 4.59 13.55 30.91
CA ASP A 420 5.42 13.02 31.99
C ASP A 420 6.03 11.65 31.62
N ASP A 421 5.44 10.95 30.63
CA ASP A 421 5.94 9.68 30.11
C ASP A 421 6.97 9.86 28.97
N TRP A 422 7.29 11.09 28.59
CA TRP A 422 8.20 11.36 27.48
C TRP A 422 9.62 10.96 27.85
N VAL A 423 10.31 10.33 26.90
CA VAL A 423 11.69 9.92 27.04
C VAL A 423 12.55 10.53 25.94
N ASP A 424 13.76 10.98 26.26
CA ASP A 424 14.64 11.59 25.27
C ASP A 424 14.99 10.60 24.14
N SER A 425 14.89 11.07 22.91
CA SER A 425 15.37 10.40 21.70
C SER A 425 16.81 10.84 21.45
N THR A 426 17.76 9.90 21.56
CA THR A 426 19.19 10.19 21.32
C THR A 426 19.54 10.35 19.85
N LEU A 427 18.66 9.90 18.95
CA LEU A 427 18.86 9.92 17.50
C LEU A 427 17.81 10.77 16.79
N PRO A 428 18.22 11.54 15.76
CA PRO A 428 17.26 12.20 14.88
C PRO A 428 16.53 11.17 14.02
N ASN A 429 15.23 11.38 13.79
CA ASN A 429 14.39 10.59 12.89
C ASN A 429 14.51 9.05 13.05
N PRO A 430 14.25 8.49 14.25
CA PRO A 430 14.42 7.06 14.55
C PRO A 430 13.31 6.18 13.92
N LYS A 431 13.20 6.18 12.58
CA LYS A 431 12.24 5.36 11.83
C LYS A 431 12.57 3.88 11.84
N ALA A 432 13.85 3.54 11.89
CA ALA A 432 14.30 2.16 11.91
C ALA A 432 14.26 1.64 13.35
N ALA A 433 13.15 0.99 13.74
CA ALA A 433 12.95 0.57 15.14
C ALA A 433 12.22 -0.77 15.27
N VAL A 434 12.64 -1.57 16.24
CA VAL A 434 12.12 -2.92 16.55
C VAL A 434 12.21 -3.19 18.05
N ALA A 435 11.37 -4.09 18.56
CA ALA A 435 11.41 -4.51 19.97
C ALA A 435 11.64 -6.02 20.07
N PRO A 436 12.72 -6.50 20.72
CA PRO A 436 12.95 -7.93 20.90
C PRO A 436 12.10 -8.56 22.00
N ASP A 437 11.68 -7.77 22.99
CA ASP A 437 10.77 -8.17 24.06
C ASP A 437 9.78 -7.01 24.37
N GLU A 438 9.13 -7.02 25.53
CA GLU A 438 8.15 -5.99 25.96
C GLU A 438 8.77 -4.80 26.70
N HIS A 439 10.08 -4.85 26.96
CA HIS A 439 10.82 -3.89 27.76
C HIS A 439 12.00 -3.28 27.00
N THR A 440 12.41 -3.86 25.90
CA THR A 440 13.58 -3.43 25.14
C THR A 440 13.14 -2.87 23.81
N VAL A 441 13.69 -1.72 23.43
CA VAL A 441 13.54 -1.14 22.09
C VAL A 441 14.92 -0.92 21.49
N LEU A 442 15.09 -1.42 20.26
CA LEU A 442 16.24 -1.13 19.42
C LEU A 442 15.80 -0.13 18.35
N TYR A 443 16.56 0.94 18.18
CA TYR A 443 16.29 1.90 17.12
C TYR A 443 17.57 2.48 16.56
N ALA A 444 17.53 2.84 15.29
CA ALA A 444 18.66 3.33 14.55
C ALA A 444 18.27 4.55 13.71
N GLY A 445 19.26 5.36 13.40
CA GLY A 445 19.10 6.60 12.66
C GLY A 445 20.45 7.16 12.25
N THR A 446 20.42 8.12 11.34
CA THR A 446 21.61 8.83 10.85
C THR A 446 21.62 10.27 11.32
N CYS A 447 22.70 10.66 11.99
CA CYS A 447 23.02 12.02 12.35
C CYS A 447 23.97 12.63 11.30
N GLY A 448 23.51 13.63 10.55
CA GLY A 448 24.28 14.18 9.44
C GLY A 448 24.30 13.26 8.22
N SER A 449 25.34 13.38 7.38
CA SER A 449 25.35 12.78 6.03
C SER A 449 25.86 11.34 5.96
N LEU A 450 26.61 10.87 6.96
CA LEU A 450 27.22 9.53 6.96
C LEU A 450 27.29 8.87 8.34
N ASN A 451 26.97 9.54 9.44
CA ASN A 451 27.14 8.97 10.77
C ASN A 451 25.81 8.36 11.26
N GLY A 452 25.71 7.04 11.25
CA GLY A 452 24.56 6.32 11.78
C GLY A 452 24.91 5.49 13.01
N SER A 453 23.93 5.22 13.85
CA SER A 453 24.12 4.28 14.95
C SER A 453 22.85 3.55 15.33
N LEU A 454 23.04 2.40 15.99
CA LEU A 454 22.01 1.56 16.57
C LEU A 454 22.08 1.67 18.09
N HIS A 455 20.95 2.03 18.69
CA HIS A 455 20.80 2.25 20.13
C HIS A 455 19.84 1.22 20.72
N CYS A 456 20.07 0.88 21.99
CA CYS A 456 19.21 0.01 22.78
C CYS A 456 18.69 0.77 24.00
N ARG A 457 17.39 0.69 24.25
CA ARG A 457 16.75 1.25 25.43
C ARG A 457 15.99 0.16 26.19
N ASP A 458 16.32 0.00 27.48
CA ASP A 458 15.50 -0.75 28.44
C ASP A 458 14.49 0.20 29.08
N LEU A 459 13.21 0.02 28.77
CA LEU A 459 12.09 0.84 29.22
C LEU A 459 11.80 0.72 30.73
N ARG A 460 12.46 -0.22 31.43
CA ARG A 460 12.37 -0.34 32.90
C ARG A 460 13.36 0.57 33.63
N GLN A 461 14.34 1.10 32.90
CA GLN A 461 15.41 1.92 33.45
C GLN A 461 15.31 3.33 32.89
N ASP A 462 15.52 4.32 33.74
CA ASP A 462 15.61 5.73 33.33
C ASP A 462 17.05 6.10 32.91
N ALA A 463 17.71 5.16 32.23
CA ALA A 463 19.09 5.32 31.78
C ALA A 463 19.15 5.83 30.35
N VAL A 464 20.25 6.51 30.01
CA VAL A 464 20.55 6.89 28.63
C VAL A 464 20.63 5.61 27.77
N PRO A 465 19.98 5.58 26.59
CA PRO A 465 20.10 4.47 25.65
C PRO A 465 21.56 4.10 25.38
N ALA A 466 21.85 2.79 25.37
CA ALA A 466 23.18 2.28 25.09
C ALA A 466 23.42 2.26 23.57
N GLU A 467 24.49 2.90 23.10
CA GLU A 467 24.94 2.77 21.72
C GLU A 467 25.61 1.40 21.51
N LEU A 468 25.11 0.63 20.55
CA LEU A 468 25.55 -0.75 20.30
C LEU A 468 26.49 -0.86 19.10
N LEU A 469 26.27 -0.06 18.07
CA LEU A 469 26.93 -0.15 16.77
C LEU A 469 26.92 1.24 16.12
N THR A 470 28.07 1.67 15.58
CA THR A 470 28.17 2.84 14.71
C THR A 470 28.43 2.41 13.26
N VAL A 471 27.79 3.08 12.32
CA VAL A 471 27.88 2.78 10.88
C VAL A 471 28.10 4.03 10.04
N ALA A 472 28.90 3.89 8.99
CA ALA A 472 29.07 4.88 7.95
C ALA A 472 28.01 4.66 6.83
N ALA A 473 26.88 5.36 6.89
CA ALA A 473 25.80 5.22 5.90
C ALA A 473 25.06 6.53 5.65
N ASN A 474 24.61 6.74 4.40
CA ASN A 474 23.80 7.92 4.05
C ASN A 474 22.44 7.91 4.74
N ARG A 475 21.88 6.71 4.91
CA ARG A 475 20.61 6.49 5.60
C ARG A 475 20.59 5.09 6.19
N ILE A 476 20.01 4.95 7.38
CA ILE A 476 19.54 3.67 7.90
C ILE A 476 18.05 3.60 7.58
N THR A 477 17.67 2.66 6.71
CA THR A 477 16.31 2.55 6.21
C THR A 477 15.42 1.86 7.25
N ASP A 478 15.83 0.70 7.77
CA ASP A 478 15.00 -0.08 8.69
C ASP A 478 15.82 -1.13 9.48
N LEU A 479 15.20 -1.73 10.51
CA LEU A 479 15.72 -2.85 11.31
C LEU A 479 14.78 -4.06 11.24
N ALA A 480 15.35 -5.27 11.30
CA ALA A 480 14.59 -6.52 11.35
C ALA A 480 15.17 -7.50 12.37
N LEU A 481 14.34 -8.13 13.19
CA LEU A 481 14.75 -9.12 14.18
C LEU A 481 14.65 -10.54 13.62
N THR A 482 15.68 -11.36 13.81
CA THR A 482 15.67 -12.77 13.38
C THR A 482 15.70 -13.78 14.50
N ASN A 483 16.30 -13.43 15.64
CA ASN A 483 16.31 -14.28 16.82
C ASN A 483 16.26 -13.41 18.08
N THR A 484 15.39 -13.75 19.01
CA THR A 484 15.25 -13.09 20.31
C THR A 484 15.13 -14.18 21.38
N GLY A 485 15.95 -14.12 22.43
CA GLY A 485 15.89 -15.11 23.50
C GLY A 485 17.01 -15.00 24.52
N SER A 486 17.10 -15.98 25.41
CA SER A 486 18.11 -16.02 26.48
C SER A 486 19.56 -16.12 25.97
N ALA A 487 19.75 -16.63 24.76
CA ALA A 487 21.07 -16.71 24.12
C ALA A 487 21.56 -15.35 23.57
N GLY A 488 20.67 -14.35 23.48
CA GLY A 488 20.95 -13.05 22.88
C GLY A 488 19.90 -12.63 21.87
N THR A 489 20.13 -11.47 21.27
CA THR A 489 19.25 -10.85 20.27
C THR A 489 20.05 -10.62 19.00
N SER A 490 19.53 -11.05 17.86
CA SER A 490 20.16 -10.82 16.55
C SER A 490 19.17 -10.34 15.51
N GLY A 491 19.70 -9.67 14.51
CA GLY A 491 18.90 -9.12 13.45
C GLY A 491 19.74 -8.56 12.31
N TRP A 492 19.05 -7.77 11.52
CA TRP A 492 19.59 -7.12 10.33
C TRP A 492 19.33 -5.63 10.42
N MET A 493 20.20 -4.87 9.79
CA MET A 493 20.03 -3.46 9.48
C MET A 493 20.12 -3.30 7.97
N LEU A 494 19.17 -2.57 7.40
CA LEU A 494 19.20 -2.15 6.00
C LEU A 494 19.68 -0.70 5.94
N ALA A 495 20.85 -0.48 5.37
CA ALA A 495 21.46 0.83 5.17
C ALA A 495 21.57 1.15 3.68
N ASP A 496 21.65 2.44 3.34
CA ASP A 496 21.98 2.93 2.00
C ASP A 496 23.34 3.64 2.02
N VAL A 497 24.22 3.25 1.09
CA VAL A 497 25.58 3.81 0.93
C VAL A 497 25.78 4.37 -0.48
N SER A 498 24.71 4.85 -1.10
CA SER A 498 24.71 5.44 -2.45
C SER A 498 25.63 6.66 -2.57
N GLY A 499 26.00 7.31 -1.47
CA GLY A 499 26.82 8.51 -1.44
C GLY A 499 26.10 9.67 -2.11
N ASN A 500 26.76 10.27 -3.10
CA ASN A 500 26.17 11.31 -3.94
C ASN A 500 25.61 10.74 -5.25
N THR A 501 25.59 9.41 -5.43
CA THR A 501 25.04 8.80 -6.64
C THR A 501 23.52 8.74 -6.56
N GLN A 502 22.86 8.74 -7.72
CA GLN A 502 21.41 8.59 -7.79
C GLN A 502 20.94 7.13 -7.74
N ASN A 503 21.89 6.17 -7.72
CA ASN A 503 21.58 4.75 -7.70
C ASN A 503 21.57 4.23 -6.25
N PRO A 504 20.44 3.71 -5.75
CA PRO A 504 20.39 3.12 -4.42
C PRO A 504 21.45 2.03 -4.28
N THR A 505 22.20 2.06 -3.19
CA THR A 505 23.23 1.07 -2.89
C THR A 505 22.92 0.45 -1.53
N PRO A 506 21.91 -0.43 -1.44
CA PRO A 506 21.58 -1.10 -0.20
C PRO A 506 22.72 -1.96 0.32
N VAL A 507 22.87 -1.96 1.64
CA VAL A 507 23.76 -2.85 2.40
C VAL A 507 22.97 -3.50 3.52
N LEU A 508 23.05 -4.82 3.60
CA LEU A 508 22.52 -5.60 4.70
C LEU A 508 23.64 -5.88 5.69
N VAL A 509 23.54 -5.29 6.87
CA VAL A 509 24.43 -5.53 8.01
C VAL A 509 23.74 -6.51 8.95
N ARG A 510 24.36 -7.67 9.21
CA ARG A 510 23.91 -8.59 10.25
C ARG A 510 24.53 -8.18 11.57
N TRP A 511 23.73 -8.15 12.63
CA TRP A 511 24.22 -7.84 13.98
C TRP A 511 23.73 -8.88 14.98
N ASP A 512 24.55 -9.13 16.00
CA ASP A 512 24.30 -10.10 17.06
C ASP A 512 24.73 -9.48 18.40
N ILE A 513 23.82 -9.47 19.38
CA ILE A 513 24.03 -9.01 20.75
C ILE A 513 24.04 -10.26 21.63
N SER A 514 25.22 -10.57 22.18
CA SER A 514 25.39 -11.67 23.12
C SER A 514 24.66 -11.36 24.43
N ALA A 515 24.01 -12.37 25.03
CA ALA A 515 23.62 -12.24 26.42
C ALA A 515 24.87 -12.01 27.28
N ALA A 516 24.80 -11.08 28.25
CA ALA A 516 25.87 -10.93 29.23
C ALA A 516 26.12 -12.31 29.87
N PRO A 517 27.37 -12.77 29.99
CA PRO A 517 27.65 -14.04 30.63
C PRO A 517 27.01 -14.01 32.00
N SER A 518 26.13 -14.98 32.30
CA SER A 518 25.57 -15.15 33.63
C SER A 518 26.74 -15.23 34.60
N THR A 519 26.95 -14.18 35.38
CA THR A 519 27.87 -14.26 36.51
C THR A 519 27.21 -15.22 37.49
N SER A 520 27.59 -16.49 37.41
CA SER A 520 27.32 -17.48 38.44
C SER A 520 28.03 -17.00 39.70
N GLY A 521 27.27 -16.36 40.58
CA GLY A 521 27.64 -16.07 41.97
C GLY A 521 26.80 -16.94 42.88
#